data_AF-A0A839T2H6-F1
#
_entry.id   AF-A0A839T2H6-F1
#
_cell.length_a   1.000
_cell.length_b   1.000
_cell.length_c   1.000
_cell.angle_alpha   90.00
_cell.angle_beta   90.00
_cell.angle_gamma   90.00
#
_symmetry.space_group_name_H-M   'P 1'
#
loop_
_entity.id
_entity.type
_entity.pdbx_description
1 polymer ?
#
loop_
_entity_poly.entity_id
_entity_poly.type
_entity_poly.pdbx_seq_one_letter_code
_entity_poly.pdbx_strand_id
1 'polypeptide(L)'
;MRVLVRNIIAVSSLSGVLVSMSALAAPGQLINSQKLPWQMAEKLAAEAVQICAAKGYSVTASVVDPSGHQQAVIKGDTVPLQSLSVSYRKAYTAFSYGQAFNKDTTSELMAAKLDGPANGALNTVPEVLFIPGGVTLRKADHQVIGGLGVSGAPGGDKDEACALEAVNKYRASFE
;
A
#
# COMPACT_ATOMS: atom_id res chain seq x y z
N MET A 1 64.18 -24.87 -69.49
CA MET A 1 62.93 -25.27 -68.81
C MET A 1 63.28 -25.83 -67.43
N ARG A 2 63.28 -24.98 -66.39
CA ARG A 2 63.63 -25.35 -65.00
C ARG A 2 62.34 -25.52 -64.22
N VAL A 3 62.09 -26.71 -63.68
CA VAL A 3 60.98 -26.97 -62.75
C VAL A 3 61.57 -26.96 -61.34
N LEU A 4 61.19 -25.96 -60.55
CA LEU A 4 61.52 -25.84 -59.12
C LEU A 4 60.31 -26.34 -58.33
N VAL A 5 60.47 -27.44 -57.59
CA VAL A 5 59.44 -27.96 -56.67
C VAL A 5 59.51 -27.15 -55.38
N ARG A 6 58.40 -26.52 -54.99
CA ARG A 6 58.27 -25.73 -53.75
C ARG A 6 57.31 -26.45 -52.80
N ASN A 7 57.87 -26.99 -51.71
CA ASN A 7 57.11 -27.49 -50.56
C ASN A 7 56.38 -26.31 -49.89
N ILE A 8 55.06 -26.42 -49.77
CA ILE A 8 54.23 -25.47 -49.01
C ILE A 8 53.89 -26.14 -47.67
N ILE A 9 54.39 -25.55 -46.60
CA ILE A 9 54.13 -25.92 -45.21
C ILE A 9 52.70 -25.46 -44.88
N ALA A 10 51.84 -26.38 -44.45
CA ALA A 10 50.49 -26.08 -43.99
C ALA A 10 50.54 -25.54 -42.55
N VAL A 11 50.14 -24.28 -42.37
CA VAL A 11 49.98 -23.65 -41.04
C VAL A 11 48.52 -23.76 -40.64
N SER A 12 48.22 -24.62 -39.67
CA SER A 12 46.89 -24.79 -39.07
C SER A 12 46.62 -23.68 -38.06
N SER A 13 45.90 -22.64 -38.48
CA SER A 13 45.44 -21.55 -37.62
C SER A 13 44.24 -21.98 -36.76
N LEU A 14 44.50 -22.22 -35.48
CA LEU A 14 43.51 -22.56 -34.45
C LEU A 14 42.72 -21.29 -34.06
N SER A 15 41.53 -21.10 -34.61
CA SER A 15 40.63 -20.00 -34.22
C SER A 15 39.99 -20.32 -32.87
N GLY A 16 40.46 -19.68 -31.79
CA GLY A 16 39.87 -19.79 -30.46
C GLY A 16 38.51 -19.09 -30.40
N VAL A 17 37.45 -19.87 -30.24
CA VAL A 17 36.10 -19.35 -29.96
C VAL A 17 36.06 -18.88 -28.50
N LEU A 18 36.01 -17.56 -28.29
CA LEU A 18 35.73 -16.97 -26.99
C LEU A 18 34.25 -17.16 -26.66
N VAL A 19 33.92 -18.21 -25.93
CA VAL A 19 32.60 -18.36 -25.31
C VAL A 19 32.51 -17.34 -24.18
N SER A 20 31.79 -16.24 -24.43
CA SER A 20 31.47 -15.27 -23.40
C SER A 20 30.49 -15.92 -22.43
N MET A 21 30.98 -16.34 -21.27
CA MET A 21 30.14 -16.77 -20.15
C MET A 21 29.43 -15.54 -19.60
N SER A 22 28.21 -15.31 -20.06
CA SER A 22 27.28 -14.38 -19.42
C SER A 22 27.02 -14.88 -18.00
N ALA A 23 27.67 -14.25 -17.01
CA ALA A 23 27.37 -14.51 -15.61
C ALA A 23 25.90 -14.20 -15.38
N LEU A 24 25.08 -15.23 -15.11
CA LEU A 24 23.72 -15.02 -14.65
C LEU A 24 23.80 -14.30 -13.30
N ALA A 25 23.43 -13.03 -13.27
CA ALA A 25 23.28 -12.29 -12.03
C ALA A 25 22.22 -13.00 -11.18
N ALA A 26 22.59 -13.39 -9.97
CA ALA A 26 21.64 -13.94 -9.00
C ALA A 26 20.50 -12.93 -8.77
N PRO A 27 19.25 -13.38 -8.58
CA PRO A 27 18.17 -12.47 -8.22
C PRO A 27 18.58 -11.69 -6.97
N GLY A 28 18.40 -10.37 -7.00
CA GLY A 28 18.71 -9.50 -5.87
C GLY A 28 17.97 -9.97 -4.62
N GLN A 29 18.66 -10.01 -3.47
CA GLN A 29 18.10 -10.47 -2.20
C GLN A 29 17.25 -9.40 -1.48
N LEU A 30 17.05 -8.23 -2.11
CA LEU A 30 16.35 -7.10 -1.52
C LEU A 30 14.97 -6.94 -2.15
N ILE A 31 13.98 -6.65 -1.31
CA ILE A 31 12.64 -6.26 -1.75
C ILE A 31 12.50 -4.74 -1.70
N ASN A 32 11.81 -4.18 -2.69
CA ASN A 32 11.38 -2.78 -2.69
C ASN A 32 9.93 -2.70 -2.21
N SER A 33 9.64 -1.75 -1.32
CA SER A 33 8.27 -1.46 -0.85
C SER A 33 7.89 -0.03 -1.23
N GLN A 34 6.71 0.14 -1.81
CA GLN A 34 6.17 1.43 -2.22
C GLN A 34 5.30 2.01 -1.11
N LYS A 35 5.40 3.33 -0.88
CA LYS A 35 4.53 4.06 0.05
C LYS A 35 4.30 5.49 -0.43
N LEU A 36 3.30 6.17 0.13
CA LEU A 36 3.06 7.58 -0.15
C LEU A 36 4.25 8.44 0.29
N PRO A 37 4.57 9.54 -0.42
CA PRO A 37 5.38 10.61 0.14
C PRO A 37 4.63 11.27 1.31
N TRP A 38 5.36 11.77 2.31
CA TRP A 38 4.74 12.31 3.54
C TRP A 38 3.77 13.47 3.24
N GLN A 39 4.08 14.30 2.23
CA GLN A 39 3.21 15.40 1.79
C GLN A 39 1.86 14.90 1.27
N MET A 40 1.81 13.74 0.60
CA MET A 40 0.56 13.16 0.12
C MET A 40 -0.23 12.55 1.28
N ALA A 41 0.44 11.88 2.22
CA ALA A 41 -0.20 11.36 3.43
C ALA A 41 -0.82 12.48 4.28
N GLU A 42 -0.12 13.60 4.45
CA GLU A 42 -0.63 14.80 5.12
C GLU A 42 -1.86 15.37 4.39
N LYS A 43 -1.75 15.62 3.08
CA LYS A 43 -2.86 16.13 2.26
C LYS A 43 -4.09 15.24 2.34
N LEU A 44 -3.90 13.93 2.26
CA LEU A 44 -5.00 12.96 2.31
C LEU A 44 -5.70 12.97 3.68
N ALA A 45 -4.95 12.98 4.78
CA ALA A 45 -5.53 13.07 6.12
C ALA A 45 -6.27 14.41 6.34
N ALA A 46 -5.66 15.51 5.92
CA ALA A 46 -6.27 16.85 6.03
C ALA A 46 -7.56 16.96 5.22
N GLU A 47 -7.57 16.42 3.99
CA GLU A 47 -8.75 16.39 3.13
C GLU A 47 -9.90 15.63 3.78
N ALA A 48 -9.65 14.45 4.36
CA ALA A 48 -10.68 13.67 5.01
C ALA A 48 -11.31 14.43 6.20
N VAL A 49 -10.49 15.15 6.98
CA VAL A 49 -10.97 16.02 8.07
C VAL A 49 -11.80 17.18 7.51
N GLN A 50 -11.36 17.82 6.44
CA GLN A 50 -12.10 18.93 5.80
C GLN A 50 -13.45 18.49 5.25
N ILE A 51 -13.50 17.34 4.55
CA ILE A 51 -14.73 16.75 4.02
C ILE A 51 -15.73 16.47 5.14
N CYS A 52 -15.26 15.88 6.25
CA CYS A 52 -16.10 15.61 7.40
C CYS A 52 -16.55 16.88 8.12
N ALA A 53 -15.67 17.88 8.25
CA ALA A 53 -16.01 19.18 8.83
C ALA A 53 -17.10 19.89 8.02
N ALA A 54 -17.04 19.83 6.68
CA ALA A 54 -18.08 20.37 5.80
C ALA A 54 -19.45 19.70 5.99
N LYS A 55 -19.48 18.48 6.53
CA LYS A 55 -20.71 17.74 6.89
C LYS A 55 -21.11 17.94 8.36
N GLY A 56 -20.40 18.80 9.10
CA GLY A 56 -20.65 19.09 10.51
C GLY A 56 -20.05 18.08 11.49
N TYR A 57 -19.08 17.26 11.05
CA TYR A 57 -18.42 16.26 11.89
C TYR A 57 -17.00 16.68 12.23
N SER A 58 -16.65 16.67 13.53
CA SER A 58 -15.26 16.78 13.96
C SER A 58 -14.66 15.38 14.08
N VAL A 59 -13.63 15.09 13.28
CA VAL A 59 -13.01 13.76 13.19
C VAL A 59 -11.49 13.80 13.32
N THR A 60 -10.90 12.66 13.66
CA THR A 60 -9.47 12.40 13.50
C THR A 60 -9.26 11.52 12.28
N ALA A 61 -8.29 11.86 11.43
CA ALA A 61 -7.87 11.05 10.29
C ALA A 61 -6.42 10.59 10.48
N SER A 62 -6.16 9.30 10.23
CA SER A 62 -4.83 8.68 10.30
C SER A 62 -4.51 7.97 8.99
N VAL A 63 -3.33 8.22 8.44
CA VAL A 63 -2.77 7.46 7.31
C VAL A 63 -1.70 6.52 7.87
N VAL A 64 -1.79 5.24 7.54
CA VAL A 64 -0.82 4.19 7.89
C VAL A 64 -0.03 3.79 6.64
N ASP A 65 1.28 3.67 6.78
CA ASP A 65 2.18 3.21 5.72
C ASP A 65 2.48 1.69 5.83
N PRO A 66 3.24 1.10 4.90
CA PRO A 66 3.53 -0.33 4.92
C PRO A 66 4.29 -0.86 6.13
N SER A 67 4.84 0.01 6.98
CA SER A 67 5.42 -0.40 8.28
C SER A 67 4.35 -0.68 9.34
N GLY A 68 3.08 -0.37 9.06
CA GLY A 68 1.97 -0.52 10.00
C GLY A 68 1.83 0.64 10.98
N HIS A 69 2.64 1.70 10.85
CA HIS A 69 2.60 2.86 11.73
C HIS A 69 1.96 4.09 11.07
N GLN A 70 1.47 5.03 11.87
CA GLN A 70 0.95 6.29 11.34
C GLN A 70 2.06 7.08 10.63
N GLN A 71 1.82 7.41 9.36
CA GLN A 71 2.63 8.33 8.59
C GLN A 71 2.16 9.78 8.74
N ALA A 72 0.83 9.98 8.84
CA ALA A 72 0.23 11.29 9.07
C ALA A 72 -1.01 11.14 9.94
N VAL A 73 -1.25 12.12 10.81
CA VAL A 73 -2.43 12.19 11.67
C VAL A 73 -2.91 13.64 11.75
N ILE A 74 -4.17 13.88 11.44
CA ILE A 74 -4.83 15.18 11.64
C ILE A 74 -5.97 14.97 12.62
N LYS A 75 -5.91 15.67 13.76
CA LYS A 75 -6.91 15.63 14.82
C LYS A 75 -7.76 16.90 14.76
N GLY A 76 -9.07 16.75 14.51
CA GLY A 76 -10.00 17.87 14.55
C GLY A 76 -10.22 18.44 15.95
N ASP A 77 -10.84 19.62 16.02
CA ASP A 77 -10.87 20.45 17.23
C ASP A 77 -11.76 19.88 18.34
N THR A 78 -12.85 19.18 18.00
CA THR A 78 -13.88 18.71 18.94
C THR A 78 -14.15 17.21 18.82
N VAL A 79 -13.08 16.42 18.68
CA VAL A 79 -13.18 14.96 18.49
C VAL A 79 -13.38 14.19 19.82
N PRO A 80 -14.06 13.02 19.80
CA PRO A 80 -14.11 12.11 20.95
C PRO A 80 -12.72 11.61 21.37
N LEU A 81 -12.55 11.27 22.66
CA LEU A 81 -11.26 10.85 23.24
C LEU A 81 -10.61 9.68 22.49
N GLN A 82 -11.43 8.73 22.04
CA GLN A 82 -10.99 7.51 21.37
C GLN A 82 -10.69 7.70 19.89
N SER A 83 -11.02 8.87 19.30
CA SER A 83 -10.90 9.09 17.86
C SER A 83 -9.50 8.80 17.32
N LEU A 84 -8.46 9.19 18.06
CA LEU A 84 -7.06 9.00 17.69
C LEU A 84 -6.66 7.52 17.54
N SER A 85 -7.02 6.69 18.52
CA SER A 85 -6.72 5.26 18.47
C SER A 85 -7.62 4.54 17.47
N VAL A 86 -8.89 4.92 17.38
CA VAL A 86 -9.86 4.29 16.47
C VAL A 86 -9.55 4.62 15.01
N SER A 87 -9.18 5.86 14.66
CA SER A 87 -8.80 6.21 13.29
C SER A 87 -7.57 5.43 12.82
N TYR A 88 -6.57 5.31 13.69
CA TYR A 88 -5.39 4.48 13.43
C TYR A 88 -5.76 3.01 13.20
N ARG A 89 -6.53 2.40 14.11
CA ARG A 89 -6.89 0.98 14.01
C ARG A 89 -7.76 0.66 12.79
N LYS A 90 -8.65 1.57 12.39
CA LYS A 90 -9.38 1.46 11.11
C LYS A 90 -8.44 1.53 9.90
N ALA A 91 -7.48 2.46 9.90
CA ALA A 91 -6.48 2.57 8.84
C ALA A 91 -5.61 1.31 8.74
N TYR A 92 -5.12 0.82 9.88
CA TYR A 92 -4.34 -0.41 9.99
C TYR A 92 -5.12 -1.62 9.47
N THR A 93 -6.41 -1.73 9.82
CA THR A 93 -7.30 -2.81 9.36
C THR A 93 -7.53 -2.73 7.86
N ALA A 94 -7.83 -1.54 7.33
CA ALA A 94 -7.99 -1.33 5.89
C ALA A 94 -6.72 -1.70 5.11
N PHE A 95 -5.54 -1.35 5.64
CA PHE A 95 -4.27 -1.72 5.04
C PHE A 95 -4.04 -3.24 5.07
N SER A 96 -4.00 -3.83 6.27
CA SER A 96 -3.62 -5.23 6.47
C SER A 96 -4.61 -6.23 5.85
N TYR A 97 -5.91 -6.00 6.02
CA TYR A 97 -6.95 -6.91 5.54
C TYR A 97 -7.53 -6.54 4.18
N GLY A 98 -7.46 -5.27 3.78
CA GLY A 98 -7.81 -4.87 2.41
C GLY A 98 -6.87 -5.48 1.37
N GLN A 99 -5.59 -5.65 1.72
CA GLN A 99 -4.65 -6.44 0.92
C GLN A 99 -4.99 -7.94 0.94
N ALA A 100 -5.16 -8.52 2.13
CA ALA A 100 -5.37 -9.96 2.28
C ALA A 100 -6.65 -10.48 1.62
N PHE A 101 -7.71 -9.66 1.62
CA PHE A 101 -9.04 -10.08 1.15
C PHE A 101 -9.54 -9.32 -0.08
N ASN A 102 -8.68 -8.50 -0.69
CA ASN A 102 -9.01 -7.68 -1.86
C ASN A 102 -10.30 -6.85 -1.66
N LYS A 103 -10.33 -6.11 -0.56
CA LYS A 103 -11.38 -5.15 -0.20
C LYS A 103 -10.80 -3.74 -0.16
N ASP A 104 -11.65 -2.75 -0.44
CA ASP A 104 -11.24 -1.35 -0.46
C ASP A 104 -11.66 -0.59 0.80
N THR A 105 -12.59 -1.13 1.60
CA THR A 105 -13.03 -0.51 2.85
C THR A 105 -13.20 -1.49 4.01
N THR A 106 -13.25 -0.98 5.24
CA THR A 106 -13.55 -1.80 6.42
C THR A 106 -15.01 -2.23 6.49
N SER A 107 -15.96 -1.46 5.93
CA SER A 107 -17.34 -1.92 5.78
C SER A 107 -17.49 -3.11 4.83
N GLU A 108 -16.72 -3.15 3.73
CA GLU A 108 -16.71 -4.30 2.81
C GLU A 108 -16.16 -5.57 3.47
N LEU A 109 -15.14 -5.43 4.31
CA LEU A 109 -14.60 -6.54 5.11
C LEU A 109 -15.68 -7.10 6.04
N MET A 110 -16.43 -6.22 6.72
CA MET A 110 -17.52 -6.64 7.60
C MET A 110 -18.67 -7.29 6.84
N ALA A 111 -19.09 -6.71 5.71
CA ALA A 111 -20.18 -7.25 4.88
C ALA A 111 -19.85 -8.66 4.36
N ALA A 112 -18.57 -8.91 4.08
CA ALA A 112 -18.07 -10.23 3.68
C ALA A 112 -17.82 -11.19 4.86
N LYS A 113 -18.09 -10.78 6.11
CA LYS A 113 -17.84 -11.57 7.34
C LYS A 113 -16.38 -12.02 7.47
N LEU A 114 -15.46 -11.11 7.13
CA LEU A 114 -14.01 -11.32 7.16
C LEU A 114 -13.37 -10.84 8.46
N ASP A 115 -14.18 -10.59 9.49
CA ASP A 115 -13.78 -10.23 10.85
C ASP A 115 -13.40 -11.47 11.72
N GLY A 116 -13.32 -12.65 11.09
CA GLY A 116 -12.77 -13.88 11.63
C GLY A 116 -13.72 -15.07 11.54
N PRO A 117 -13.42 -16.19 12.24
CA PRO A 117 -14.42 -17.22 12.49
C PRO A 117 -15.64 -16.60 13.17
N ALA A 118 -16.77 -17.31 13.23
CA ALA A 118 -18.03 -16.78 13.79
C ALA A 118 -17.94 -16.22 15.23
N ASN A 119 -16.84 -16.45 15.94
CA ASN A 119 -16.52 -15.89 17.25
C ASN A 119 -15.77 -14.53 17.21
N GLY A 120 -15.51 -13.95 16.03
CA GLY A 120 -14.87 -12.64 15.89
C GLY A 120 -13.37 -12.62 16.25
N ALA A 121 -12.67 -13.75 16.14
CA ALA A 121 -11.28 -13.86 16.63
C ALA A 121 -10.30 -12.84 16.00
N LEU A 122 -10.53 -12.31 14.80
CA LEU A 122 -9.62 -11.31 14.23
C LEU A 122 -9.74 -9.94 14.92
N ASN A 123 -10.87 -9.65 15.59
CA ASN A 123 -11.02 -8.44 16.41
C ASN A 123 -10.14 -8.46 17.68
N THR A 124 -9.54 -9.61 18.04
CA THR A 124 -8.61 -9.71 19.19
C THR A 124 -7.16 -9.47 18.79
N VAL A 125 -6.86 -9.42 17.49
CA VAL A 125 -5.52 -9.12 16.98
C VAL A 125 -5.19 -7.67 17.33
N PRO A 126 -3.98 -7.38 17.86
CA PRO A 126 -3.57 -6.02 18.16
C PRO A 126 -3.73 -5.08 16.95
N GLU A 127 -4.18 -3.86 17.22
CA GLU A 127 -4.47 -2.79 16.24
C GLU A 127 -5.60 -3.05 15.23
N VAL A 128 -6.14 -4.25 15.17
CA VAL A 128 -7.24 -4.58 14.26
C VAL A 128 -8.57 -4.10 14.85
N LEU A 129 -9.41 -3.52 14.00
CA LEU A 129 -10.73 -3.00 14.37
C LEU A 129 -11.67 -3.03 13.16
N PHE A 130 -12.57 -4.02 13.13
CA PHE A 130 -13.60 -4.14 12.10
C PHE A 130 -14.79 -3.21 12.41
N ILE A 131 -14.59 -1.93 12.11
CA ILE A 131 -15.63 -0.88 12.16
C ILE A 131 -15.49 -0.04 10.88
N PRO A 132 -16.60 0.39 10.23
CA PRO A 132 -16.51 1.24 9.05
C PRO A 132 -15.74 2.54 9.35
N GLY A 133 -14.96 2.99 8.37
CA GLY A 133 -14.17 4.22 8.45
C GLY A 133 -12.73 4.06 8.01
N GLY A 134 -12.32 2.86 7.59
CA GLY A 134 -11.02 2.61 6.98
C GLY A 134 -11.17 2.42 5.47
N VAL A 135 -10.24 2.99 4.70
CA VAL A 135 -10.15 2.86 3.23
C VAL A 135 -8.74 2.45 2.85
N THR A 136 -8.62 1.40 2.04
CA THR A 136 -7.35 0.87 1.55
C THR A 136 -6.77 1.80 0.50
N LEU A 137 -5.48 2.13 0.63
CA LEU A 137 -4.77 2.94 -0.37
C LEU A 137 -4.15 2.00 -1.40
N ARG A 138 -4.70 2.02 -2.60
CA ARG A 138 -4.38 1.08 -3.67
C ARG A 138 -3.95 1.80 -4.93
N LYS A 139 -2.84 1.33 -5.52
CA LYS A 139 -2.35 1.74 -6.83
C LYS A 139 -3.24 1.20 -7.95
N ALA A 140 -3.05 1.69 -9.18
CA ALA A 140 -3.75 1.19 -10.36
C ALA A 140 -3.45 -0.30 -10.66
N ASP A 141 -2.26 -0.78 -10.29
CA ASP A 141 -1.82 -2.18 -10.43
C ASP A 141 -2.31 -3.10 -9.29
N HIS A 142 -3.25 -2.64 -8.47
CA HIS A 142 -3.79 -3.29 -7.28
C HIS A 142 -2.85 -3.44 -6.08
N GLN A 143 -1.60 -2.95 -6.15
CA GLN A 143 -0.71 -2.93 -4.99
C GLN A 143 -1.30 -2.05 -3.87
N VAL A 144 -1.35 -2.59 -2.66
CA VAL A 144 -1.73 -1.83 -1.46
C VAL A 144 -0.49 -1.15 -0.89
N ILE A 145 -0.60 0.16 -0.67
CA ILE A 145 0.50 1.03 -0.23
C ILE A 145 0.23 1.72 1.12
N GLY A 146 -0.90 1.40 1.76
CA GLY A 146 -1.27 1.93 3.05
C GLY A 146 -2.77 1.85 3.33
N GLY A 147 -3.21 2.59 4.34
CA GLY A 147 -4.62 2.73 4.71
C GLY A 147 -4.90 4.14 5.24
N LEU A 148 -6.08 4.68 4.94
CA LEU A 148 -6.63 5.87 5.59
C LEU A 148 -7.73 5.44 6.54
N GLY A 149 -7.75 5.96 7.76
CA GLY A 149 -8.82 5.71 8.72
C GLY A 149 -9.33 7.01 9.33
N VAL A 150 -10.65 7.12 9.47
CA VAL A 150 -11.35 8.30 10.01
C VAL A 150 -12.20 7.88 11.20
N SER A 151 -12.26 8.73 12.23
CA SER A 151 -13.05 8.49 13.43
C SER A 151 -13.53 9.78 14.09
N GLY A 152 -14.82 9.87 14.39
CA GLY A 152 -15.40 10.92 15.22
C GLY A 152 -16.82 11.33 14.81
N ALA A 153 -17.25 10.98 13.60
CA ALA A 153 -18.61 11.24 13.14
C ALA A 153 -19.63 10.38 13.91
N PRO A 154 -20.93 10.73 13.89
CA PRO A 154 -22.00 9.92 14.49
C PRO A 154 -22.28 8.67 13.65
N GLY A 155 -21.36 7.70 13.71
CA GLY A 155 -21.39 6.45 12.98
C GLY A 155 -20.19 6.28 12.05
N GLY A 156 -19.63 5.06 12.02
CA GLY A 156 -18.47 4.75 11.19
C GLY A 156 -18.74 4.81 9.69
N ASP A 157 -19.99 4.64 9.27
CA ASP A 157 -20.45 4.84 7.90
C ASP A 157 -20.13 6.26 7.38
N LYS A 158 -20.29 7.26 8.25
CA LYS A 158 -20.00 8.66 7.92
C LYS A 158 -18.51 8.94 7.91
N ASP A 159 -17.77 8.34 8.85
CA ASP A 159 -16.31 8.38 8.82
C ASP A 159 -15.77 7.82 7.48
N GLU A 160 -16.31 6.67 7.05
CA GLU A 160 -15.86 5.99 5.83
C GLU A 160 -16.22 6.77 4.57
N ALA A 161 -17.39 7.41 4.54
CA ALA A 161 -17.77 8.28 3.44
C ALA A 161 -16.76 9.43 3.25
N CYS A 162 -16.32 10.08 4.33
CA CYS A 162 -15.30 11.13 4.26
C CYS A 162 -13.94 10.58 3.79
N ALA A 163 -13.54 9.43 4.31
CA ALA A 163 -12.30 8.77 3.93
C ALA A 163 -12.30 8.38 2.44
N LEU A 164 -13.40 7.81 1.95
CA LEU A 164 -13.55 7.36 0.57
C LEU A 164 -13.55 8.53 -0.41
N GLU A 165 -14.25 9.62 -0.06
CA GLU A 165 -14.26 10.85 -0.84
C GLU A 165 -12.84 11.46 -0.96
N ALA A 166 -12.08 11.50 0.15
CA ALA A 166 -10.68 11.94 0.14
C ALA A 166 -9.77 11.05 -0.73
N VAL A 167 -9.90 9.72 -0.59
CA VAL A 167 -9.12 8.76 -1.39
C VAL A 167 -9.45 8.87 -2.88
N ASN A 168 -10.73 8.99 -3.23
CA ASN A 168 -11.15 9.14 -4.62
C ASN A 168 -10.57 10.42 -5.25
N LYS A 169 -10.48 11.53 -4.50
CA LYS A 169 -9.88 12.78 -4.97
C LYS A 169 -8.40 12.63 -5.34
N TYR A 170 -7.64 11.84 -4.58
CA TYR A 170 -6.19 11.66 -4.78
C TYR A 170 -5.80 10.36 -5.48
N ARG A 171 -6.76 9.53 -5.91
CA ARG A 171 -6.50 8.19 -6.47
C ARG A 171 -5.52 8.20 -7.65
N ALA A 172 -5.58 9.21 -8.52
CA ALA A 172 -4.66 9.36 -9.65
C ALA A 172 -3.21 9.70 -9.23
N SER A 173 -2.97 10.05 -7.97
CA SER A 173 -1.62 10.28 -7.43
C SER A 173 -0.97 9.01 -6.87
N PHE A 174 -1.64 7.86 -6.94
CA PHE A 174 -1.14 6.57 -6.45
C PHE A 174 -0.56 5.67 -7.57
N GLU A 175 -0.18 6.23 -8.73
CA GLU A 175 0.36 5.44 -9.85
C GLU A 175 1.60 4.62 -9.52
#